data_AF-A0A536YFA0-F1
#
_entry.id   AF-A0A536YFA0-F1
#
_cell.length_a   1.000
_cell.length_b   1.000
_cell.length_c   1.000
_cell.angle_alpha   90.00
_cell.angle_beta   90.00
_cell.angle_gamma   90.00
#
_symmetry.space_group_name_H-M   'P 1'
#
loop_
_entity.id
_entity.type
_entity.pdbx_description
1 polymer ?
#
loop_
_entity_poly.entity_id
_entity_poly.type
_entity_poly.pdbx_seq_one_letter_code
_entity_poly.pdbx_strand_id
1 'polypeptide(L)'
;MNALFDWCAAEGVPVLAHANRTNAADQSFLDLGSPERWRQAIDAHKPLRICFGHFGGDCLLAHTMDCSNWAEGFLDAFSYGEYVYADWSYFEHVLPGDDRKALVKRAKALFDKGGELARSRIAYGSDWLMLAIEPGAELYYSDFASLVGDLGQQFSRIAEQFFVKNGAQYLNLISGGATRRRIEQTFSRQRARPSWLDAPQLKQ
;
A
#
# COMPACT_ATOMS: atom_id res chain seq x y z
N MET A 1 -21.50 -5.17 -3.48
CA MET A 1 -20.10 -4.83 -3.81
C MET A 1 -19.91 -4.58 -5.30
N ASN A 2 -20.41 -5.43 -6.20
CA ASN A 2 -20.22 -5.32 -7.65
C ASN A 2 -20.51 -3.92 -8.23
N ALA A 3 -21.69 -3.34 -7.96
CA ALA A 3 -22.02 -2.01 -8.46
C ALA A 3 -21.06 -0.89 -8.00
N LEU A 4 -20.49 -1.02 -6.79
CA LEU A 4 -19.45 -0.10 -6.31
C LEU A 4 -18.16 -0.28 -7.11
N PHE A 5 -17.72 -1.52 -7.32
CA PHE A 5 -16.50 -1.81 -8.08
C PHE A 5 -16.63 -1.46 -9.55
N ASP A 6 -17.79 -1.68 -10.16
CA ASP A 6 -18.10 -1.24 -11.52
C ASP A 6 -17.98 0.28 -11.64
N TRP A 7 -18.56 1.02 -10.69
CA TRP A 7 -18.44 2.47 -10.66
C TRP A 7 -16.99 2.93 -10.41
N CYS A 8 -16.27 2.31 -9.48
CA CYS A 8 -14.88 2.64 -9.21
C CYS A 8 -13.98 2.39 -10.45
N ALA A 9 -14.21 1.28 -11.16
CA ALA A 9 -13.49 0.97 -12.39
C ALA A 9 -13.81 1.99 -13.50
N ALA A 10 -15.09 2.33 -13.68
CA ALA A 10 -15.54 3.30 -14.68
C ALA A 10 -15.00 4.72 -14.41
N GLU A 11 -15.02 5.16 -13.15
CA GLU A 11 -14.59 6.50 -12.76
C GLU A 11 -13.10 6.59 -12.40
N GLY A 12 -12.39 5.46 -12.40
CA GLY A 12 -11.00 5.38 -11.94
C GLY A 12 -10.82 5.84 -10.50
N VAL A 13 -11.78 5.50 -9.63
CA VAL A 13 -11.74 5.79 -8.19
C VAL A 13 -10.96 4.66 -7.49
N PRO A 14 -9.89 4.99 -6.74
CA PRO A 14 -9.10 3.98 -6.05
C PRO A 14 -9.86 3.38 -4.86
N VAL A 15 -9.69 2.08 -4.65
CA VAL A 15 -10.25 1.33 -3.51
C VAL A 15 -9.12 0.94 -2.57
N LEU A 16 -9.20 1.37 -1.30
CA LEU A 16 -8.35 0.82 -0.24
C LEU A 16 -9.17 -0.21 0.53
N ALA A 17 -8.61 -1.39 0.74
CA ALA A 17 -9.27 -2.43 1.51
C ALA A 17 -8.30 -3.07 2.50
N HIS A 18 -8.79 -3.34 3.70
CA HIS A 18 -8.07 -4.19 4.65
C HIS A 18 -7.89 -5.58 4.04
N ALA A 19 -6.65 -6.03 4.06
CA ALA A 19 -6.25 -7.27 3.42
C ALA A 19 -5.78 -8.32 4.42
N ASN A 20 -5.76 -8.04 5.72
CA ASN A 20 -5.31 -8.96 6.75
C ASN A 20 -6.40 -9.98 7.11
N ARG A 21 -5.99 -11.14 7.63
CA ARG A 21 -6.92 -12.10 8.22
C ARG A 21 -7.60 -11.43 9.42
N THR A 22 -8.90 -11.23 9.31
CA THR A 22 -9.67 -10.30 10.16
C THR A 22 -9.86 -10.81 11.60
N ASN A 23 -10.11 -9.90 12.55
CA ASN A 23 -10.67 -10.19 13.88
C ASN A 23 -12.18 -10.53 13.81
N ALA A 24 -12.55 -11.35 12.82
CA ALA A 24 -13.91 -11.49 12.35
C ALA A 24 -14.92 -11.82 13.47
N ALA A 25 -16.13 -11.28 13.34
CA ALA A 25 -17.23 -11.56 14.26
C ALA A 25 -17.67 -13.04 14.25
N ASP A 26 -17.36 -13.77 13.17
CA ASP A 26 -17.61 -15.19 13.01
C ASP A 26 -16.54 -15.84 12.11
N GLN A 27 -16.23 -17.12 12.33
CA GLN A 27 -15.19 -17.83 11.59
C GLN A 27 -15.38 -17.81 10.06
N SER A 28 -16.62 -17.76 9.57
CA SER A 28 -16.92 -17.69 8.14
C SER A 28 -16.45 -16.40 7.47
N PHE A 29 -16.16 -15.35 8.24
CA PHE A 29 -15.67 -14.06 7.73
C PHE A 29 -14.14 -13.95 7.71
N LEU A 30 -13.42 -14.88 8.35
CA LEU A 30 -11.96 -14.82 8.52
C LEU A 30 -11.21 -14.62 7.20
N ASP A 31 -11.66 -15.32 6.15
CA ASP A 31 -10.93 -15.42 4.89
C ASP A 31 -11.55 -14.60 3.74
N LEU A 32 -12.52 -13.72 4.03
CA LEU A 32 -13.14 -12.90 2.99
C LEU A 32 -12.18 -11.87 2.37
N GLY A 33 -11.16 -11.45 3.12
CA GLY A 33 -10.10 -10.56 2.65
C GLY A 33 -8.97 -11.25 1.92
N SER A 34 -9.05 -12.56 1.67
CA SER A 34 -7.93 -13.34 1.10
C SER A 34 -7.55 -12.93 -0.33
N PRO A 35 -6.29 -13.16 -0.74
CA PRO A 35 -5.83 -12.92 -2.11
C PRO A 35 -6.72 -13.57 -3.19
N GLU A 36 -7.23 -14.78 -2.94
CA GLU A 36 -8.07 -15.53 -3.88
C GLU A 36 -9.43 -14.84 -4.10
N ARG A 37 -10.02 -14.28 -3.04
CA ARG A 37 -11.28 -13.52 -3.14
C ARG A 37 -11.07 -12.22 -3.88
N TRP A 38 -9.95 -11.54 -3.64
CA TRP A 38 -9.60 -10.33 -4.37
C TRP A 38 -9.33 -10.58 -5.84
N ARG A 39 -8.71 -11.70 -6.21
CA ARG A 39 -8.55 -12.10 -7.60
C ARG A 39 -9.90 -12.13 -8.34
N GLN A 40 -10.92 -12.73 -7.73
CA GLN A 40 -12.26 -12.80 -8.33
C GLN A 40 -12.84 -11.40 -8.59
N ALA A 41 -12.70 -10.48 -7.63
CA ALA A 41 -13.18 -9.11 -7.77
C ALA A 41 -12.40 -8.33 -8.86
N ILE A 42 -11.07 -8.46 -8.86
CA ILE A 42 -10.21 -7.80 -9.87
C ILE A 42 -10.52 -8.35 -11.27
N ASP A 43 -10.72 -9.65 -11.41
CA ASP A 43 -11.07 -10.28 -12.69
C ASP A 43 -12.43 -9.84 -13.23
N ALA A 44 -13.42 -9.64 -12.35
CA ALA A 44 -14.75 -9.22 -12.73
C ALA A 44 -14.88 -7.72 -13.09
N HIS A 45 -14.00 -6.85 -12.57
CA HIS A 45 -14.21 -5.40 -12.58
C HIS A 45 -13.03 -4.60 -13.18
N LYS A 46 -12.44 -5.06 -14.29
CA LYS A 46 -11.28 -4.35 -14.90
C LYS A 46 -11.69 -3.05 -15.61
N PRO A 47 -10.90 -1.95 -15.50
CA PRO A 47 -9.69 -1.80 -14.69
C PRO A 47 -10.01 -1.37 -13.24
N LEU A 48 -9.93 -2.29 -12.28
CA LEU A 48 -10.07 -1.97 -10.86
C LEU A 48 -8.72 -1.49 -10.30
N ARG A 49 -8.74 -0.35 -9.62
CA ARG A 49 -7.58 0.22 -8.92
C ARG A 49 -7.71 -0.03 -7.43
N ILE A 50 -6.82 -0.84 -6.87
CA ILE A 50 -6.94 -1.32 -5.50
C ILE A 50 -5.61 -1.23 -4.75
N CYS A 51 -5.67 -0.90 -3.46
CA CYS A 51 -4.59 -1.00 -2.50
C CYS A 51 -4.99 -1.93 -1.36
N PHE A 52 -4.18 -2.96 -1.13
CA PHE A 52 -4.28 -3.87 0.00
C PHE A 52 -3.57 -3.26 1.21
N GLY A 53 -4.38 -2.77 2.17
CA GLY A 53 -3.90 -2.15 3.40
C GLY A 53 -3.10 -3.13 4.25
N HIS A 54 -2.02 -2.65 4.85
CA HIS A 54 -1.08 -3.41 5.69
C HIS A 54 -0.45 -4.63 4.99
N PHE A 55 -0.56 -4.70 3.66
CA PHE A 55 -0.04 -5.77 2.83
C PHE A 55 -0.45 -7.20 3.23
N GLY A 56 -1.66 -7.36 3.79
CA GLY A 56 -2.14 -8.67 4.24
C GLY A 56 -1.57 -9.12 5.58
N GLY A 57 -0.83 -8.24 6.25
CA GLY A 57 -0.35 -8.39 7.62
C GLY A 57 1.15 -8.13 7.71
N ASP A 58 1.60 -7.99 8.93
CA ASP A 58 2.99 -7.99 9.35
C ASP A 58 3.64 -9.39 9.27
N CYS A 59 2.87 -10.43 8.96
CA CYS A 59 3.26 -11.85 9.01
C CYS A 59 4.62 -12.20 8.34
N LEU A 60 4.92 -11.62 7.18
CA LEU A 60 6.20 -11.83 6.48
C LEU A 60 7.40 -11.19 7.19
N LEU A 61 7.13 -10.28 8.12
CA LEU A 61 8.11 -9.45 8.82
C LEU A 61 8.10 -9.69 10.34
N ALA A 62 7.06 -10.30 10.91
CA ALA A 62 6.83 -10.47 12.36
C ALA A 62 7.20 -11.87 12.93
N HIS A 63 7.42 -12.89 12.09
CA HIS A 63 7.86 -14.23 12.52
C HIS A 63 6.95 -14.98 13.54
N THR A 64 5.65 -14.69 13.61
CA THR A 64 4.76 -15.51 14.44
C THR A 64 4.45 -16.85 13.75
N MET A 65 4.38 -17.94 14.51
CA MET A 65 4.20 -19.31 13.99
C MET A 65 2.77 -19.58 13.46
N ASP A 66 1.85 -18.64 13.64
CA ASP A 66 0.42 -18.77 13.31
C ASP A 66 -0.02 -17.80 12.19
N CYS A 67 0.91 -17.49 11.30
CA CYS A 67 0.70 -16.57 10.19
C CYS A 67 0.03 -17.26 9.00
N SER A 68 -1.06 -16.70 8.50
CA SER A 68 -1.54 -17.00 7.15
C SER A 68 -0.52 -16.52 6.11
N ASN A 69 -0.23 -17.31 5.07
CA ASN A 69 0.67 -16.94 3.95
C ASN A 69 0.12 -15.81 3.04
N TRP A 70 -0.80 -14.98 3.54
CA TRP A 70 -1.56 -14.01 2.73
C TRP A 70 -0.68 -12.96 2.09
N ALA A 71 0.32 -12.44 2.80
CA ALA A 71 1.23 -11.47 2.22
C ALA A 71 2.04 -12.05 1.04
N GLU A 72 2.31 -13.38 1.01
CA GLU A 72 2.85 -14.03 -0.20
C GLU A 72 1.81 -14.07 -1.32
N GLY A 73 0.56 -14.42 -1.02
CA GLY A 73 -0.52 -14.37 -2.00
C GLY A 73 -0.78 -12.95 -2.52
N PHE A 74 -0.51 -11.91 -1.73
CA PHE A 74 -0.58 -10.52 -2.17
C PHE A 74 0.62 -10.06 -3.00
N LEU A 75 1.81 -10.67 -2.82
CA LEU A 75 2.90 -10.52 -3.80
C LEU A 75 2.46 -11.04 -5.18
N ASP A 76 1.82 -12.21 -5.22
CA ASP A 76 1.27 -12.77 -6.45
C ASP A 76 0.13 -11.91 -7.00
N ALA A 77 -0.66 -11.28 -6.13
CA ALA A 77 -1.80 -10.46 -6.51
C ALA A 77 -1.45 -9.23 -7.36
N PHE A 78 -0.22 -8.73 -7.27
CA PHE A 78 0.24 -7.65 -8.16
C PHE A 78 0.15 -8.04 -9.65
N SER A 79 0.13 -9.34 -9.97
CA SER A 79 -0.04 -9.83 -11.34
C SER A 79 -1.51 -9.93 -11.79
N TYR A 80 -2.50 -9.80 -10.89
CA TYR A 80 -3.92 -9.99 -11.20
C TYR A 80 -4.49 -8.85 -12.05
N GLY A 81 -3.88 -7.66 -11.97
CA GLY A 81 -4.32 -6.49 -12.73
C GLY A 81 -3.29 -5.37 -12.79
N GLU A 82 -3.51 -4.43 -13.70
CA GLU A 82 -2.58 -3.33 -13.95
C GLU A 82 -2.45 -2.36 -12.76
N TYR A 83 -3.47 -2.26 -11.93
CA TYR A 83 -3.57 -1.25 -10.86
C TYR A 83 -3.79 -1.88 -9.48
N VAL A 84 -3.05 -2.94 -9.19
CA VAL A 84 -3.05 -3.63 -7.90
C VAL A 84 -1.85 -3.20 -7.08
N TYR A 85 -2.10 -2.63 -5.91
CA TYR A 85 -1.11 -2.04 -5.00
C TYR A 85 -1.29 -2.59 -3.59
N ALA A 86 -0.33 -2.28 -2.73
CA ALA A 86 -0.42 -2.48 -1.29
C ALA A 86 0.27 -1.35 -0.55
N ASP A 87 0.00 -1.21 0.74
CA ASP A 87 0.75 -0.32 1.60
C ASP A 87 1.38 -1.05 2.79
N TRP A 88 2.52 -0.53 3.23
CA TRP A 88 3.08 -0.79 4.55
C TRP A 88 2.67 0.33 5.47
N SER A 89 1.41 0.28 5.91
CA SER A 89 0.85 1.12 6.97
C SER A 89 0.69 0.34 8.28
N TYR A 90 0.67 1.04 9.41
CA TYR A 90 0.69 0.46 10.77
C TYR A 90 1.67 -0.72 10.88
N PHE A 91 2.94 -0.46 10.54
CA PHE A 91 4.00 -1.46 10.63
C PHE A 91 4.94 -1.13 11.79
N GLU A 92 4.45 -1.37 13.01
CA GLU A 92 5.07 -1.02 14.29
C GLU A 92 6.46 -1.65 14.49
N HIS A 93 6.76 -2.77 13.83
CA HIS A 93 8.07 -3.42 13.86
C HIS A 93 9.23 -2.54 13.37
N VAL A 94 8.94 -1.45 12.66
CA VAL A 94 9.97 -0.48 12.28
C VAL A 94 10.44 0.37 13.45
N LEU A 95 9.61 0.52 14.48
CA LEU A 95 9.90 1.28 15.69
C LEU A 95 10.93 0.55 16.56
N PRO A 96 11.58 1.24 17.51
CA PRO A 96 12.56 0.64 18.40
C PRO A 96 11.95 -0.49 19.24
N GLY A 97 12.61 -1.65 19.25
CA GLY A 97 12.20 -2.82 20.02
C GLY A 97 12.49 -4.14 19.31
N ASP A 98 12.44 -4.11 17.99
CA ASP A 98 12.67 -5.28 17.14
C ASP A 98 14.12 -5.44 16.67
N ASP A 99 14.47 -6.67 16.27
CA ASP A 99 15.76 -6.96 15.64
C ASP A 99 15.82 -6.35 14.23
N ARG A 100 16.38 -5.14 14.16
CA ARG A 100 16.62 -4.39 12.92
C ARG A 100 17.35 -5.18 11.84
N LYS A 101 18.35 -6.00 12.19
CA LYS A 101 19.11 -6.77 11.19
C LYS A 101 18.24 -7.85 10.57
N ALA A 102 17.45 -8.52 11.41
CA ALA A 102 16.52 -9.54 10.95
C ALA A 102 15.39 -8.92 10.10
N LEU A 103 14.87 -7.75 10.50
CA LEU A 103 13.88 -7.01 9.74
C LEU A 103 14.40 -6.62 8.34
N VAL A 104 15.59 -6.03 8.25
CA VAL A 104 16.24 -5.69 6.97
C VAL A 104 16.37 -6.93 6.09
N LYS A 105 16.78 -8.07 6.66
CA LYS A 105 16.90 -9.33 5.90
C LYS A 105 15.56 -9.79 5.33
N ARG A 106 14.47 -9.71 6.11
CA ARG A 106 13.12 -10.11 5.65
C ARG A 106 12.56 -9.16 4.60
N ALA A 107 12.70 -7.85 4.82
CA ALA A 107 12.29 -6.84 3.84
C ALA A 107 13.02 -7.02 2.49
N LYS A 108 14.33 -7.30 2.51
CA LYS A 108 15.09 -7.66 1.29
C LYS A 108 14.50 -8.88 0.59
N ALA A 109 14.28 -9.96 1.32
CA ALA A 109 13.72 -11.20 0.76
C ALA A 109 12.34 -10.97 0.11
N LEU A 110 11.50 -10.13 0.72
CA LEU A 110 10.18 -9.78 0.18
C LEU A 110 10.28 -9.04 -1.15
N PHE A 111 11.10 -7.98 -1.22
CA PHE A 111 11.27 -7.24 -2.47
C PHE A 111 12.03 -8.03 -3.54
N ASP A 112 12.94 -8.91 -3.16
CA ASP A 112 13.62 -9.80 -4.10
C ASP A 112 12.64 -10.85 -4.68
N LYS A 113 11.78 -11.43 -3.84
CA LYS A 113 10.73 -12.37 -4.27
C LYS A 113 9.70 -11.70 -5.19
N GLY A 114 9.21 -10.52 -4.83
CA GLY A 114 8.22 -9.79 -5.62
C GLY A 114 8.79 -9.02 -6.83
N GLY A 115 10.12 -8.89 -6.93
CA GLY A 115 10.81 -8.26 -8.03
C GLY A 115 10.31 -6.85 -8.34
N GLU A 116 10.22 -6.50 -9.63
CA GLU A 116 9.82 -5.16 -10.07
C GLU A 116 8.38 -4.80 -9.69
N LEU A 117 7.48 -5.77 -9.61
CA LEU A 117 6.10 -5.53 -9.18
C LEU A 117 6.07 -5.07 -7.72
N ALA A 118 6.73 -5.76 -6.78
CA ALA A 118 6.77 -5.29 -5.40
C ALA A 118 7.35 -3.87 -5.27
N ARG A 119 8.43 -3.59 -6.02
CA ARG A 119 9.07 -2.26 -6.02
C ARG A 119 8.14 -1.15 -6.53
N SER A 120 7.33 -1.46 -7.55
CA SER A 120 6.43 -0.50 -8.20
C SER A 120 4.98 -0.51 -7.68
N ARG A 121 4.67 -1.33 -6.67
CA ARG A 121 3.30 -1.51 -6.16
C ARG A 121 3.13 -1.41 -4.65
N ILE A 122 4.21 -1.50 -3.86
CA ILE A 122 4.15 -1.34 -2.40
C ILE A 122 4.44 0.11 -2.03
N ALA A 123 3.46 0.80 -1.44
CA ALA A 123 3.57 2.18 -0.98
C ALA A 123 3.85 2.26 0.53
N TYR A 124 4.46 3.36 0.96
CA TYR A 124 4.44 3.77 2.35
C TYR A 124 3.03 4.20 2.77
N GLY A 125 2.64 3.83 3.99
CA GLY A 125 1.52 4.46 4.70
C GLY A 125 1.85 4.58 6.18
N SER A 126 1.22 5.53 6.87
CA SER A 126 1.33 5.60 8.33
C SER A 126 0.23 4.79 9.00
N ASP A 127 -1.02 4.97 8.55
CA ASP A 127 -2.19 4.68 9.38
C ASP A 127 -2.02 5.32 10.77
N TRP A 128 -1.82 6.65 10.74
CA TRP A 128 -1.37 7.45 11.87
C TRP A 128 -2.23 7.28 13.12
N LEU A 129 -3.55 7.08 12.98
CA LEU A 129 -4.43 6.90 14.13
C LEU A 129 -4.12 5.61 14.90
N MET A 130 -3.83 4.53 14.17
CA MET A 130 -3.40 3.26 14.76
C MET A 130 -2.00 3.40 15.36
N LEU A 131 -1.08 4.10 14.68
CA LEU A 131 0.26 4.33 15.23
C LEU A 131 0.25 5.21 16.49
N ALA A 132 -0.72 6.10 16.67
CA ALA A 132 -0.71 7.07 17.76
C ALA A 132 -0.74 6.45 19.17
N ILE A 133 -1.09 5.17 19.29
CA ILE A 133 -1.04 4.44 20.56
C ILE A 133 0.31 3.76 20.83
N GLU A 134 1.19 3.67 19.82
CA GLU A 134 2.46 2.97 19.93
C GLU A 134 3.55 3.88 20.54
N PRO A 135 4.40 3.34 21.45
CA PRO A 135 5.58 4.06 21.91
C PRO A 135 6.53 4.40 20.74
N GLY A 136 6.92 5.67 20.63
CA GLY A 136 7.83 6.12 19.58
C GLY A 136 7.18 6.40 18.23
N ALA A 137 5.84 6.49 18.16
CA ALA A 137 5.10 6.80 16.93
C ALA A 137 5.62 8.02 16.15
N GLU A 138 6.18 9.01 16.85
CA GLU A 138 6.81 10.19 16.26
C GLU A 138 8.07 9.87 15.42
N LEU A 139 8.72 8.73 15.67
CA LEU A 139 9.90 8.25 14.96
C LEU A 139 9.55 7.40 13.74
N TYR A 140 8.29 7.01 13.58
CA TYR A 140 7.85 6.04 12.57
C TYR A 140 8.39 6.35 11.17
N TYR A 141 8.21 7.59 10.70
CA TYR A 141 8.69 7.98 9.38
C TYR A 141 10.22 7.92 9.26
N SER A 142 10.96 8.43 10.24
CA SER A 142 12.43 8.43 10.21
C SER A 142 13.00 7.02 10.27
N ASP A 143 12.39 6.14 11.07
CA ASP A 143 12.84 4.76 11.20
C ASP A 143 12.52 3.95 9.95
N PHE A 144 11.37 4.22 9.29
CA PHE A 144 11.05 3.65 7.99
C PHE A 144 12.00 4.11 6.90
N ALA A 145 12.30 5.41 6.84
CA ALA A 145 13.28 5.95 5.90
C ALA A 145 14.65 5.31 6.10
N SER A 146 15.05 5.13 7.36
CA SER A 146 16.27 4.41 7.73
C SER A 146 16.24 2.95 7.29
N LEU A 147 15.12 2.23 7.51
CA LEU A 147 14.95 0.84 7.09
C LEU A 147 15.11 0.69 5.58
N VAL A 148 14.46 1.56 4.80
CA VAL A 148 14.56 1.59 3.34
C VAL A 148 16.01 1.88 2.91
N GLY A 149 16.71 2.77 3.63
CA GLY A 149 18.15 3.01 3.42
C GLY A 149 19.01 1.76 3.62
N ASP A 150 18.73 0.97 4.65
CA ASP A 150 19.44 -0.28 4.97
C ASP A 150 19.21 -1.41 3.96
N LEU A 151 18.17 -1.30 3.12
CA LEU A 151 17.98 -2.23 2.00
C LEU A 151 19.15 -2.13 1.00
N GLY A 152 19.84 -0.99 0.94
CA GLY A 152 21.09 -0.81 0.19
C GLY A 152 20.91 -0.16 -1.19
N GLN A 153 22.02 0.10 -1.90
CA GLN A 153 22.03 0.94 -3.11
C GLN A 153 21.19 0.39 -4.27
N GLN A 154 21.08 -0.93 -4.40
CA GLN A 154 20.19 -1.56 -5.39
C GLN A 154 18.71 -1.22 -5.16
N PHE A 155 18.35 -0.78 -3.95
CA PHE A 155 17.03 -0.31 -3.55
C PHE A 155 16.92 1.22 -3.50
N SER A 156 17.93 1.98 -3.93
CA SER A 156 17.89 3.46 -3.92
C SER A 156 16.72 4.05 -4.72
N ARG A 157 16.34 3.39 -5.83
CA ARG A 157 15.16 3.75 -6.63
C ARG A 157 13.84 3.41 -5.94
N ILE A 158 13.86 2.50 -4.97
CA ILE A 158 12.67 2.10 -4.22
C ILE A 158 12.31 3.17 -3.21
N ALA A 159 13.24 3.95 -2.66
CA ALA A 159 12.87 5.02 -1.73
C ALA A 159 11.87 6.01 -2.35
N GLU A 160 12.19 6.55 -3.53
CA GLU A 160 11.26 7.45 -4.23
C GLU A 160 9.97 6.72 -4.65
N GLN A 161 10.08 5.47 -5.08
CA GLN A 161 8.94 4.69 -5.53
C GLN A 161 7.98 4.38 -4.36
N PHE A 162 8.51 3.89 -3.25
CA PHE A 162 7.81 3.51 -2.03
C PHE A 162 7.19 4.71 -1.32
N PHE A 163 7.96 5.78 -1.05
CA PHE A 163 7.47 6.93 -0.28
C PHE A 163 6.58 7.88 -1.08
N VAL A 164 6.66 7.86 -2.41
CA VAL A 164 6.02 8.89 -3.24
C VAL A 164 5.26 8.30 -4.42
N LYS A 165 5.94 7.65 -5.37
CA LYS A 165 5.35 7.36 -6.68
C LYS A 165 4.28 6.28 -6.61
N ASN A 166 4.44 5.22 -5.82
CA ASN A 166 3.46 4.13 -5.69
C ASN A 166 2.13 4.65 -5.16
N GLY A 167 2.16 5.45 -4.09
CA GLY A 167 0.95 6.08 -3.55
C GLY A 167 0.30 7.05 -4.54
N ALA A 168 1.10 7.88 -5.23
CA ALA A 168 0.57 8.82 -6.23
C ALA A 168 -0.04 8.10 -7.45
N GLN A 169 0.57 7.02 -7.92
CA GLN A 169 0.06 6.20 -9.02
C GLN A 169 -1.21 5.44 -8.58
N TYR A 170 -1.22 4.83 -7.40
CA TYR A 170 -2.41 4.22 -6.82
C TYR A 170 -3.56 5.21 -6.64
N LEU A 171 -3.31 6.45 -6.22
CA LEU A 171 -4.37 7.44 -6.06
C LEU A 171 -4.74 8.13 -7.38
N ASN A 172 -4.05 7.81 -8.48
CA ASN A 172 -4.20 8.45 -9.79
C ASN A 172 -4.00 9.98 -9.71
N LEU A 173 -3.01 10.38 -8.90
CA LEU A 173 -2.59 11.76 -8.61
C LEU A 173 -1.42 12.24 -9.47
N ILE A 174 -0.87 11.36 -10.31
CA ILE A 174 0.16 11.71 -11.30
C ILE A 174 -0.37 12.71 -12.33
N SER A 175 0.55 13.29 -13.11
CA SER A 175 0.20 14.20 -14.19
C SER A 175 -0.75 13.55 -15.19
N GLY A 176 -1.85 14.23 -15.51
CA GLY A 176 -2.89 13.68 -16.39
C GLY A 176 -3.75 12.58 -15.76
N GLY A 177 -3.64 12.31 -14.46
CA GLY A 177 -4.53 11.40 -13.75
C GLY A 177 -5.96 11.92 -13.64
N ALA A 178 -6.95 11.03 -13.70
CA ALA A 178 -8.37 11.42 -13.62
C ALA A 178 -8.73 11.99 -12.25
N THR A 179 -8.24 11.37 -11.16
CA THR A 179 -8.43 11.87 -9.80
C THR A 179 -7.74 13.22 -9.62
N ARG A 180 -6.51 13.37 -10.13
CA ARG A 180 -5.82 14.67 -10.14
C ARG A 180 -6.66 15.77 -10.78
N ARG A 181 -7.18 15.55 -11.98
CA ARG A 181 -8.03 16.53 -12.69
C ARG A 181 -9.28 16.90 -11.89
N ARG A 182 -9.96 15.92 -11.28
CA ARG A 182 -11.16 16.19 -10.44
C ARG A 182 -10.84 17.09 -9.26
N ILE A 183 -9.71 16.84 -8.58
CA ILE A 183 -9.25 17.68 -7.47
C ILE A 183 -8.94 19.09 -7.97
N GLU A 184 -8.19 19.23 -9.06
CA GLU A 184 -7.85 20.54 -9.64
C GLU A 184 -9.10 21.34 -10.06
N GLN A 185 -10.08 20.68 -10.67
CA GLN A 185 -11.37 21.28 -11.04
C GLN A 185 -12.19 21.70 -9.81
N THR A 186 -12.10 20.94 -8.72
CA THR A 186 -12.79 21.26 -7.47
C THR A 186 -12.19 22.52 -6.85
N PHE A 187 -10.86 22.58 -6.76
CA PHE A 187 -10.16 23.71 -6.14
C PHE A 187 -10.02 24.95 -7.04
N SER A 188 -10.17 24.84 -8.36
CA SER A 188 -10.22 26.02 -9.25
C SER A 188 -11.44 26.91 -9.00
N ARG A 189 -12.47 26.35 -8.34
CA ARG A 189 -13.71 27.06 -7.98
C ARG A 189 -13.67 27.64 -6.56
N GLN A 190 -12.61 27.36 -5.79
CA GLN A 190 -12.49 27.77 -4.39
C GLN A 190 -11.52 28.95 -4.26
N ARG A 191 -11.75 29.81 -3.26
CA ARG A 191 -10.83 30.93 -2.94
C ARG A 191 -9.49 30.46 -2.39
N ALA A 192 -9.47 29.33 -1.69
CA ALA A 192 -8.27 28.73 -1.13
C ALA A 192 -7.90 27.50 -1.96
N ARG A 193 -6.73 27.55 -2.60
CA ARG A 193 -6.13 26.42 -3.32
C ARG A 193 -4.99 25.86 -2.47
N PRO A 194 -4.99 24.56 -2.14
CA PRO A 194 -3.88 23.94 -1.42
C PRO A 194 -2.56 24.09 -2.19
N SER A 195 -1.50 24.53 -1.51
CA SER A 195 -0.19 24.79 -2.13
C SER A 195 0.43 23.55 -2.80
N TRP A 196 0.13 22.35 -2.30
CA TRP A 196 0.61 21.10 -2.89
C TRP A 196 0.03 20.83 -4.29
N LEU A 197 -1.06 21.50 -4.70
CA LEU A 197 -1.55 21.43 -6.07
C LEU A 197 -0.64 22.17 -7.07
N ASP A 198 0.22 23.06 -6.61
CA ASP A 198 1.10 23.83 -7.48
C ASP A 198 2.52 23.27 -7.54
N ALA A 199 2.79 22.20 -6.77
CA ALA A 199 4.04 21.46 -6.82
C ALA A 199 4.22 20.76 -8.19
N PRO A 200 5.48 20.54 -8.64
CA PRO A 200 5.76 19.78 -9.85
C PRO A 200 5.05 18.43 -9.85
N GLN A 201 4.33 18.15 -10.94
CA GLN A 201 3.58 16.91 -11.05
C GLN A 201 4.51 15.73 -11.33
N LEU A 202 4.26 14.62 -10.65
CA LEU A 202 4.92 13.36 -10.92
C LEU A 202 4.53 12.87 -12.33
N LYS A 203 5.52 12.59 -13.15
CA LYS A 203 5.33 11.92 -14.44
C LYS A 203 5.15 10.43 -14.21
N GLN A 204 4.49 9.77 -15.17
CA GLN A 204 4.29 8.34 -15.16
C GLN A 204 5.62 7.58 -15.21
#